data_AF-L8TRT5-F1
#
_entry.id   AF-L8TRT5-F1
#
_cell.length_a   1.000
_cell.length_b   1.000
_cell.length_c   1.000
_cell.angle_alpha   90.00
_cell.angle_beta   90.00
_cell.angle_gamma   90.00
#
_symmetry.space_group_name_H-M   'P 1'
#
loop_
_entity.id
_entity.type
_entity.pdbx_description
1 polymer ?
#
loop_
_entity_poly.entity_id
_entity_poly.type
_entity_poly.pdbx_seq_one_letter_code
_entity_poly.pdbx_strand_id
1 'polypeptide(L)'
;MSTNYYETESPFPWAQEEEEGEFSGYEGEQDNEENLESELAMELLSISSEEELDQFLGKLARSVVRNASKFVKSPIGRALGGALKSVAKKALPIVGGAIGSFVAPGVGTAIGSKLGSLAGGLLEVEEAESMDEAEAEEEAARRYIRFARASYRNAARTPVSVPPGAAARAAAT
;
A
#
# COMPACT_ATOMS: atom_id res chain seq x y z
N MET A 1 50.94 56.41 27.37
CA MET A 1 51.01 56.60 25.90
C MET A 1 52.00 55.59 25.33
N SER A 2 51.71 54.68 24.41
CA SER A 2 50.47 54.17 23.82
C SER A 2 50.83 52.76 23.33
N THR A 3 50.10 51.75 23.77
CA THR A 3 50.20 50.38 23.24
C THR A 3 49.36 50.30 21.97
N ASN A 4 49.99 49.98 20.85
CA ASN A 4 49.31 49.61 19.62
C ASN A 4 48.60 48.27 19.83
N TYR A 5 47.27 48.28 19.84
CA TYR A 5 46.45 47.08 19.70
C TYR A 5 45.88 47.08 18.28
N TYR A 6 46.14 46.01 17.54
CA TYR A 6 45.47 45.71 16.28
C TYR A 6 44.04 45.26 16.59
N GLU A 7 43.08 45.96 15.99
CA GLU A 7 41.66 45.64 15.98
C GLU A 7 41.46 44.41 15.08
N THR A 8 41.06 43.29 15.68
CA THR A 8 40.66 42.09 14.94
C THR A 8 39.27 42.34 14.36
N GLU A 9 39.22 42.83 13.12
CA GLU A 9 38.00 42.78 12.32
C GLU A 9 37.63 41.31 12.07
N SER A 10 36.46 40.91 12.59
CA SER A 10 35.85 39.60 12.36
C SER A 10 35.48 39.46 10.88
N PRO A 11 36.03 38.50 10.11
CA PRO A 11 35.86 38.43 8.67
C PRO A 11 34.76 37.44 8.26
N PHE A 12 33.60 37.48 8.92
CA PHE A 12 32.50 36.56 8.63
C PHE A 12 31.24 37.31 8.16
N PRO A 13 31.13 37.60 6.85
CA PRO A 13 29.97 38.24 6.22
C PRO A 13 28.79 37.29 5.97
N TRP A 14 28.78 36.10 6.58
CA TRP A 14 27.82 35.05 6.27
C TRP A 14 26.89 34.71 7.44
N ALA A 15 26.58 35.68 8.29
CA ALA A 15 25.29 35.70 8.98
C ALA A 15 24.18 36.05 7.97
N GLN A 16 24.15 35.30 6.86
CA GLN A 16 23.09 35.36 5.87
C GLN A 16 21.92 34.63 6.51
N GLU A 17 20.90 35.44 6.77
CA GLU A 17 19.56 35.10 7.22
C GLU A 17 19.20 33.65 6.93
N GLU A 18 18.89 32.91 8.01
CA GLU A 18 18.17 31.66 7.94
C GLU A 18 16.83 31.95 7.24
N GLU A 19 16.81 31.77 5.92
CA GLU A 19 15.60 31.63 5.15
C GLU A 19 14.94 30.34 5.64
N GLU A 20 14.04 30.46 6.62
CA GLU A 20 13.06 29.45 6.99
C GLU A 20 12.16 29.14 5.77
N GLY A 21 12.73 28.39 4.82
CA GLY A 21 12.02 27.80 3.71
C GLY A 21 11.18 26.62 4.21
N GLU A 22 10.02 26.93 4.77
CA GLU A 22 8.77 26.14 4.71
C GLU A 22 8.95 24.61 4.54
N PHE A 23 9.42 23.95 5.61
CA PHE A 23 9.32 22.50 5.76
C PHE A 23 7.89 22.14 6.19
N SER A 24 6.94 22.17 5.25
CA SER A 24 5.51 21.87 5.50
C SER A 24 4.89 20.91 4.47
N GLY A 25 5.65 20.48 3.46
CA GLY A 25 5.14 19.59 2.41
C GLY A 25 5.06 18.11 2.79
N TYR A 26 5.99 17.61 3.63
CA TYR A 26 6.17 16.16 3.82
C TYR A 26 5.21 15.54 4.86
N GLU A 27 4.87 16.24 5.94
CA GLU A 27 3.96 15.72 6.97
C GLU A 27 2.50 15.68 6.47
N GLY A 28 2.04 16.75 5.81
CA GLY A 28 0.66 16.83 5.31
C GLY A 28 0.33 15.82 4.20
N GLU A 29 1.30 15.42 3.37
CA GLU A 29 1.08 14.44 2.30
C GLU A 29 1.05 13.00 2.81
N GLN A 30 1.85 12.69 3.84
CA GLN A 30 1.86 11.38 4.49
C GLN A 30 0.58 11.13 5.28
N ASP A 31 0.15 12.11 6.09
CA ASP A 31 -1.09 12.02 6.88
C ASP A 31 -2.31 11.79 5.98
N ASN A 32 -2.35 12.42 4.81
CA ASN A 32 -3.43 12.23 3.84
C ASN A 32 -3.45 10.82 3.22
N GLU A 33 -2.29 10.21 2.95
CA GLU A 33 -2.20 8.86 2.38
C GLU A 33 -2.59 7.80 3.42
N GLU A 34 -2.17 7.95 4.68
CA GLU A 34 -2.53 7.06 5.78
C GLU A 34 -4.04 7.10 6.11
N ASN A 35 -4.62 8.31 6.12
CA ASN A 35 -6.06 8.50 6.29
C ASN A 35 -6.85 7.85 5.14
N LEU A 36 -6.41 8.06 3.89
CA LEU A 36 -7.05 7.44 2.72
C LEU A 36 -6.98 5.91 2.76
N GLU A 37 -5.86 5.34 3.21
CA GLU A 37 -5.71 3.89 3.36
C GLU A 37 -6.66 3.32 4.40
N SER A 38 -6.82 4.02 5.53
CA SER A 38 -7.74 3.64 6.60
C SER A 38 -9.20 3.70 6.13
N GLU A 39 -9.59 4.75 5.40
CA GLU A 39 -10.92 4.87 4.80
C GLU A 39 -11.21 3.73 3.80
N LEU A 40 -10.27 3.42 2.91
CA LEU A 40 -10.39 2.34 1.94
C LEU A 40 -10.42 0.96 2.61
N ALA A 41 -9.71 0.79 3.72
CA ALA A 41 -9.74 -0.43 4.52
C ALA A 41 -11.11 -0.64 5.16
N MET A 42 -11.69 0.40 5.78
CA MET A 42 -13.04 0.34 6.32
C MET A 42 -14.09 0.08 5.23
N GLU A 43 -13.98 0.72 4.06
CA GLU A 43 -14.85 0.41 2.91
C GLU A 43 -14.73 -1.07 2.52
N LEU A 44 -13.50 -1.60 2.41
CA LEU A 44 -13.25 -3.00 2.06
C LEU A 44 -13.87 -3.97 3.08
N LEU A 45 -13.73 -3.70 4.37
CA LEU A 45 -14.31 -4.53 5.45
C LEU A 45 -15.85 -4.48 5.45
N SER A 46 -16.45 -3.41 4.92
CA SER A 46 -17.91 -3.30 4.81
C SER A 46 -18.53 -4.08 3.64
N ILE A 47 -17.70 -4.60 2.74
CA ILE A 47 -18.16 -5.32 1.54
C ILE A 47 -18.76 -6.67 1.92
N SER A 48 -19.99 -6.91 1.46
CA SER A 48 -20.76 -8.11 1.80
C SER A 48 -21.02 -9.03 0.60
N SER A 49 -20.64 -8.61 -0.60
CA SER A 49 -20.87 -9.35 -1.85
C SER A 49 -19.71 -9.25 -2.84
N GLU A 50 -19.66 -10.20 -3.77
CA GLU A 50 -18.64 -10.20 -4.83
C GLU A 50 -18.82 -9.05 -5.82
N GLU A 51 -20.06 -8.63 -6.04
CA GLU A 51 -20.41 -7.49 -6.89
C GLU A 51 -19.91 -6.17 -6.27
N GLU A 52 -20.07 -6.01 -4.95
CA GLU A 52 -19.50 -4.86 -4.21
C GLU A 52 -17.98 -4.89 -4.24
N LEU A 53 -17.36 -6.06 -4.10
CA LEU A 53 -15.91 -6.22 -4.23
C LEU A 53 -15.41 -5.79 -5.62
N ASP A 54 -16.10 -6.19 -6.69
CA ASP A 54 -15.73 -5.77 -8.05
C ASP A 54 -15.87 -4.25 -8.24
N GLN A 55 -16.92 -3.65 -7.66
CA GLN A 55 -17.11 -2.20 -7.70
C GLN A 55 -16.00 -1.48 -6.93
N PHE A 56 -15.67 -1.95 -5.74
CA PHE A 56 -14.57 -1.45 -4.91
C PHE A 56 -13.24 -1.51 -5.64
N LEU A 57 -12.88 -2.67 -6.20
CA LEU A 57 -11.64 -2.82 -6.98
C LEU A 57 -11.60 -1.89 -8.19
N GLY A 58 -12.74 -1.63 -8.82
CA GLY A 58 -12.87 -0.63 -9.87
C GLY A 58 -12.68 0.81 -9.37
N LYS A 59 -13.15 1.16 -8.16
CA LYS A 59 -12.88 2.46 -7.51
C LYS A 59 -11.40 2.58 -7.16
N LEU A 60 -10.81 1.54 -6.58
CA LEU A 60 -9.39 1.50 -6.23
C LEU A 60 -8.48 1.64 -7.45
N ALA A 61 -8.80 0.98 -8.57
CA ALA A 61 -8.06 1.19 -9.81
C ALA A 61 -8.14 2.64 -10.29
N ARG A 62 -9.30 3.30 -10.15
CA ARG A 62 -9.50 4.71 -10.51
C ARG A 62 -8.71 5.68 -9.64
N SER A 63 -8.44 5.35 -8.38
CA SER A 63 -7.65 6.21 -7.50
C SER A 63 -6.17 6.26 -7.88
N VAL A 64 -5.63 5.23 -8.54
CA VAL A 64 -4.19 5.14 -8.85
C VAL A 64 -3.83 5.05 -10.34
N VAL A 65 -4.78 4.73 -11.23
CA VAL A 65 -4.53 4.62 -12.67
C VAL A 65 -5.33 5.66 -13.44
N ARG A 66 -4.62 6.55 -14.13
CA ARG A 66 -5.23 7.45 -15.12
C ARG A 66 -5.85 6.64 -16.25
N ASN A 67 -7.11 6.93 -16.58
CA ASN A 67 -7.93 6.13 -17.52
C ASN A 67 -8.19 4.68 -17.06
N ALA A 68 -8.32 4.45 -15.75
CA ALA A 68 -8.63 3.13 -15.19
C ALA A 68 -9.77 2.41 -15.92
N SER A 69 -10.83 3.11 -16.33
CA SER A 69 -11.96 2.50 -17.08
C SER A 69 -11.55 1.76 -18.36
N LYS A 70 -10.51 2.23 -19.07
CA LYS A 70 -9.94 1.52 -20.23
C LYS A 70 -9.00 0.40 -19.77
N PHE A 71 -8.17 0.68 -18.77
CA PHE A 71 -7.21 -0.27 -18.23
C PHE A 71 -7.88 -1.52 -17.63
N VAL A 72 -8.90 -1.37 -16.77
CA VAL A 72 -9.61 -2.52 -16.15
C VAL A 72 -10.32 -3.40 -17.18
N LYS A 73 -10.66 -2.83 -18.35
CA LYS A 73 -11.23 -3.55 -19.50
C LYS A 73 -10.17 -4.15 -20.42
N SER A 74 -8.88 -3.94 -20.16
CA SER A 74 -7.79 -4.56 -20.91
C SER A 74 -7.56 -6.00 -20.45
N PRO A 75 -6.88 -6.85 -21.24
CA PRO A 75 -6.50 -8.20 -20.82
C PRO A 75 -5.68 -8.21 -19.51
N ILE A 76 -4.71 -7.30 -19.37
CA ILE A 76 -3.88 -7.17 -18.16
C ILE A 76 -4.75 -6.74 -16.97
N GLY A 77 -5.58 -5.72 -17.14
CA GLY A 77 -6.46 -5.23 -16.08
C GLY A 77 -7.48 -6.26 -15.60
N ARG A 78 -8.05 -7.08 -16.50
CA ARG A 78 -8.92 -8.20 -16.12
C ARG A 78 -8.17 -9.30 -15.38
N ALA A 79 -6.98 -9.66 -15.85
CA ALA A 79 -6.15 -10.67 -15.21
C ALA A 79 -5.74 -10.23 -13.79
N LEU A 80 -5.32 -8.98 -13.63
CA LEU A 80 -4.98 -8.42 -12.32
C LEU A 80 -6.21 -8.28 -11.42
N GLY A 81 -7.31 -7.72 -11.94
CA GLY A 81 -8.55 -7.55 -11.16
C GLY A 81 -9.08 -8.88 -10.63
N GLY A 82 -9.09 -9.93 -11.45
CA GLY A 82 -9.46 -11.29 -11.00
C GLY A 82 -8.51 -11.88 -9.96
N ALA A 83 -7.20 -11.62 -10.09
CA ALA A 83 -6.22 -12.04 -9.10
C ALA A 83 -6.43 -11.32 -7.76
N LEU A 84 -6.56 -9.99 -7.77
CA LEU A 84 -6.82 -9.17 -6.59
C LEU A 84 -8.13 -9.58 -5.91
N LYS A 85 -9.21 -9.79 -6.67
CA LYS A 85 -10.48 -10.32 -6.16
C LYS A 85 -10.27 -11.66 -5.44
N SER A 86 -9.49 -12.56 -6.03
CA SER A 86 -9.19 -13.87 -5.44
C SER A 86 -8.38 -13.77 -4.15
N VAL A 87 -7.49 -12.78 -4.04
CA VAL A 87 -6.73 -12.50 -2.82
C VAL A 87 -7.63 -11.91 -1.74
N ALA A 88 -8.41 -10.87 -2.06
CA ALA A 88 -9.37 -10.26 -1.14
C ALA A 88 -10.32 -11.30 -0.55
N LYS A 89 -10.91 -12.16 -1.39
CA LYS A 89 -11.79 -13.25 -0.93
C LYS A 89 -11.13 -14.27 0.00
N LYS A 90 -9.80 -14.37 0.01
CA LYS A 90 -9.05 -15.28 0.89
C LYS A 90 -8.50 -14.60 2.13
N ALA A 91 -8.22 -13.30 2.04
CA ALA A 91 -7.72 -12.48 3.14
C ALA A 91 -8.86 -11.94 4.03
N LEU A 92 -10.03 -11.66 3.44
CA LEU A 92 -11.21 -11.11 4.12
C LEU A 92 -12.23 -12.08 4.74
N PRO A 93 -12.15 -13.43 4.67
CA PRO A 93 -13.08 -14.32 5.37
C PRO A 93 -13.22 -14.14 6.89
N ILE A 94 -12.56 -13.13 7.47
CA ILE A 94 -12.72 -12.74 8.87
C ILE A 94 -14.04 -11.95 9.06
N VAL A 95 -14.54 -11.22 8.05
CA VAL A 95 -15.82 -10.50 8.16
C VAL A 95 -16.97 -11.31 7.54
N GLY A 96 -17.75 -12.02 8.37
CA GLY A 96 -19.09 -12.48 7.98
C GLY A 96 -19.50 -13.94 8.22
N GLY A 97 -18.84 -14.69 9.12
CA GLY A 97 -19.50 -15.86 9.74
C GLY A 97 -18.80 -17.22 9.65
N ALA A 98 -17.50 -17.28 9.39
CA ALA A 98 -16.73 -18.50 9.58
C ALA A 98 -15.43 -18.20 10.33
N ILE A 99 -15.51 -18.18 11.66
CA ILE A 99 -14.34 -18.43 12.50
C ILE A 99 -13.82 -19.81 12.08
N GLY A 100 -12.70 -19.85 11.35
CA GLY A 100 -12.25 -21.08 10.73
C GLY A 100 -10.87 -20.98 10.08
N SER A 101 -9.84 -20.80 10.91
CA SER A 101 -8.43 -21.09 10.59
C SER A 101 -7.89 -20.47 9.29
N PHE A 102 -7.51 -19.19 9.34
CA PHE A 102 -6.43 -18.69 8.47
C PHE A 102 -5.17 -18.28 9.26
N VAL A 103 -5.00 -18.91 10.42
CA VAL A 103 -3.69 -19.10 11.06
C VAL A 103 -3.55 -20.59 11.34
N ALA A 104 -3.18 -21.37 10.33
CA ALA A 104 -2.57 -22.67 10.57
C ALA A 104 -1.05 -22.46 10.58
N PRO A 105 -0.36 -22.61 11.73
CA PRO A 105 1.09 -22.63 11.75
C PRO A 105 1.54 -23.78 10.84
N GLY A 106 2.19 -23.45 9.72
CA GLY A 106 2.68 -24.43 8.75
C GLY A 106 1.88 -24.62 7.45
N VAL A 107 0.79 -23.88 7.21
CA VAL A 107 0.17 -23.79 5.85
C VAL A 107 0.56 -22.48 5.17
N GLY A 108 1.85 -22.18 5.22
CA GLY A 108 2.46 -21.45 4.12
C GLY A 108 2.65 -22.40 2.92
N THR A 109 2.65 -21.84 1.71
CA THR A 109 3.41 -22.35 0.54
C THR A 109 2.78 -23.29 -0.52
N ALA A 110 1.47 -23.34 -0.72
CA ALA A 110 0.93 -24.06 -1.89
C ALA A 110 0.55 -23.18 -3.11
N ILE A 111 0.72 -21.85 -3.05
CA ILE A 111 0.49 -20.97 -4.21
C ILE A 111 1.73 -20.10 -4.43
N GLY A 112 2.75 -20.71 -5.01
CA GLY A 112 3.87 -20.01 -5.66
C GLY A 112 5.09 -19.79 -4.76
N SER A 113 6.15 -20.52 -5.04
CA SER A 113 7.50 -20.46 -4.43
C SER A 113 8.22 -19.10 -4.58
N LYS A 114 7.51 -18.04 -4.98
CA LYS A 114 7.97 -16.63 -5.05
C LYS A 114 7.06 -15.65 -4.31
N LEU A 115 5.79 -16.02 -4.05
CA LEU A 115 4.89 -15.28 -3.15
C LEU A 115 5.08 -15.76 -1.69
N GLY A 116 5.48 -17.02 -1.50
CA GLY A 116 5.78 -17.57 -0.17
C GLY A 116 6.92 -16.85 0.57
N SER A 117 7.85 -16.21 -0.14
CA SER A 117 8.93 -15.39 0.45
C SER A 117 8.47 -14.02 0.95
N LEU A 118 7.24 -13.59 0.65
CA LEU A 118 6.65 -12.34 1.17
C LEU A 118 5.68 -12.58 2.33
N ALA A 119 5.23 -13.81 2.55
CA ALA A 119 4.31 -14.16 3.64
C ALA A 119 5.02 -14.34 4.99
N GLY A 120 6.34 -14.42 5.03
CA GLY A 120 7.12 -14.58 6.26
C GLY A 120 7.29 -13.31 7.10
N GLY A 121 6.69 -12.18 6.71
CA GLY A 121 6.85 -10.90 7.41
C GLY A 121 5.69 -9.92 7.24
N LEU A 122 4.48 -10.40 6.93
CA LEU A 122 3.31 -9.51 6.76
C LEU A 122 2.50 -9.29 8.04
N LEU A 123 2.55 -10.22 8.98
CA LEU A 123 2.18 -10.09 10.39
C LEU A 123 3.04 -11.14 11.09
N GLU A 124 3.97 -10.73 11.95
CA GLU A 124 4.60 -11.72 12.83
C GLU A 124 3.49 -12.32 13.70
N VAL A 125 3.51 -13.65 13.92
CA VAL A 125 2.48 -14.33 14.72
C VAL A 125 2.33 -13.65 16.09
N GLU A 126 3.44 -13.15 16.62
CA GLU A 126 3.54 -12.40 17.87
C GLU A 126 2.81 -11.04 17.81
N GLU A 127 2.87 -10.31 16.69
CA GLU A 127 2.11 -9.06 16.49
C GLU A 127 0.61 -9.35 16.39
N ALA A 128 0.22 -10.36 15.62
CA ALA A 128 -1.18 -10.75 15.49
C ALA A 128 -1.78 -11.29 16.80
N GLU A 129 -0.98 -11.97 17.64
CA GLU A 129 -1.39 -12.41 18.97
C GLU A 129 -1.49 -11.27 20.00
N SER A 130 -0.87 -10.12 19.72
CA SER A 130 -0.92 -8.92 20.56
C SER A 130 -2.08 -7.97 20.22
N MET A 131 -2.62 -8.09 19.01
CA MET A 131 -3.74 -7.29 18.49
C MET A 131 -5.07 -8.00 18.78
N ASP A 132 -6.13 -7.22 18.98
CA ASP A 132 -7.47 -7.82 18.97
C ASP A 132 -7.92 -8.15 17.52
N GLU A 133 -8.96 -8.98 17.39
CA GLU A 133 -9.42 -9.48 16.10
C GLU A 133 -9.81 -8.35 15.14
N ALA A 134 -10.43 -7.28 15.65
CA ALA A 134 -10.83 -6.14 14.82
C ALA A 134 -9.62 -5.32 14.37
N GLU A 135 -8.64 -5.13 15.24
CA GLU A 135 -7.39 -4.43 14.89
C GLU A 135 -6.57 -5.22 13.84
N ALA A 136 -6.51 -6.55 13.98
CA ALA A 136 -5.84 -7.43 13.02
C ALA A 136 -6.54 -7.41 11.66
N GLU A 137 -7.87 -7.38 11.62
CA GLU A 137 -8.68 -7.25 10.40
C GLU A 137 -8.42 -5.92 9.69
N GLU A 138 -8.45 -4.81 10.43
CA GLU A 138 -8.20 -3.47 9.88
C GLU A 138 -6.80 -3.38 9.27
N GLU A 139 -5.78 -3.86 9.98
CA GLU A 139 -4.43 -3.78 9.49
C GLU A 139 -4.20 -4.72 8.28
N ALA A 140 -4.81 -5.91 8.27
CA ALA A 140 -4.80 -6.78 7.11
C ALA A 140 -5.45 -6.10 5.89
N ALA A 141 -6.57 -5.39 6.10
CA ALA A 141 -7.22 -4.60 5.08
C ALA A 141 -6.31 -3.46 4.57
N ARG A 142 -5.70 -2.66 5.46
CA ARG A 142 -4.74 -1.60 5.08
C ARG A 142 -3.58 -2.14 4.25
N ARG A 143 -2.97 -3.26 4.66
CA ARG A 143 -1.90 -3.93 3.90
C ARG A 143 -2.37 -4.39 2.53
N TYR A 144 -3.58 -4.95 2.43
CA TYR A 144 -4.18 -5.30 1.14
C TYR A 144 -4.40 -4.07 0.25
N ILE A 145 -4.85 -2.94 0.79
CA ILE A 145 -5.01 -1.68 0.04
C ILE A 145 -3.67 -1.20 -0.53
N ARG A 146 -2.62 -1.13 0.30
CA ARG A 146 -1.26 -0.79 -0.14
C ARG A 146 -0.80 -1.68 -1.30
N PHE A 147 -0.94 -2.99 -1.11
CA PHE A 147 -0.58 -3.99 -2.11
C PHE A 147 -1.36 -3.84 -3.43
N ALA A 148 -2.68 -3.70 -3.36
CA ALA A 148 -3.53 -3.60 -4.54
C ALA A 148 -3.28 -2.30 -5.32
N ARG A 149 -3.09 -1.17 -4.61
CA ARG A 149 -2.74 0.12 -5.21
C ARG A 149 -1.40 0.04 -5.95
N ALA A 150 -0.36 -0.51 -5.31
CA ALA A 150 0.94 -0.74 -5.94
C ALA A 150 0.81 -1.63 -7.19
N SER A 151 0.04 -2.72 -7.08
CA SER A 151 -0.20 -3.65 -8.19
C SER A 151 -0.85 -2.97 -9.39
N TYR A 152 -1.87 -2.14 -9.16
CA TYR A 152 -2.50 -1.38 -10.24
C TYR A 152 -1.54 -0.38 -10.90
N ARG A 153 -0.75 0.35 -10.11
CA ARG A 153 0.27 1.29 -10.63
C ARG A 153 1.31 0.56 -11.49
N ASN A 154 1.77 -0.61 -11.04
CA ASN A 154 2.76 -1.43 -11.75
C ASN A 154 2.20 -2.01 -13.05
N ALA A 155 0.99 -2.59 -12.99
CA ALA A 155 0.37 -3.19 -14.17
C ALA A 155 0.03 -2.15 -15.25
N ALA A 156 -0.37 -0.94 -14.87
CA ALA A 156 -0.66 0.14 -15.81
C ALA A 156 0.57 0.61 -16.61
N ARG A 157 1.78 0.37 -16.09
CA ARG A 157 3.06 0.68 -16.75
C ARG A 157 3.62 -0.49 -17.56
N THR A 158 2.97 -1.66 -17.50
CA THR A 158 3.47 -2.87 -18.17
C THR A 158 3.21 -2.80 -19.68
N PRO A 159 4.20 -3.12 -20.54
CA PRO A 159 4.00 -3.17 -21.98
C PRO A 159 2.91 -4.16 -22.39
N VAL A 160 2.09 -3.78 -23.37
CA VAL A 160 0.97 -4.61 -23.87
C VAL A 160 1.41 -5.91 -24.55
N SER A 161 2.69 -6.03 -24.90
CA SER A 161 3.28 -7.25 -25.47
C SER A 161 3.50 -8.35 -24.43
N VAL A 162 3.47 -8.03 -23.14
CA VAL A 162 3.64 -9.00 -22.06
C VAL A 162 2.34 -9.82 -21.92
N PRO A 163 2.42 -11.17 -21.85
CA PRO A 163 1.25 -12.00 -21.63
C PRO A 163 0.47 -11.57 -20.37
N PRO A 164 -0.86 -11.43 -20.41
CA PRO A 164 -1.63 -10.81 -19.33
C PRO A 164 -1.46 -11.46 -17.95
N GLY A 165 -1.42 -12.80 -17.89
CA GLY A 165 -1.20 -13.50 -16.62
C GLY A 165 0.22 -13.32 -16.07
N ALA A 166 1.22 -13.13 -16.93
CA ALA A 166 2.58 -12.84 -16.49
C ALA A 166 2.70 -11.39 -16.01
N ALA A 167 2.09 -10.44 -16.72
CA ALA A 167 2.00 -9.04 -16.32
C ALA A 167 1.30 -8.87 -14.96
N ALA A 168 0.15 -9.52 -14.76
CA ALA A 168 -0.57 -9.47 -13.48
C ALA A 168 0.26 -10.02 -12.32
N ARG A 169 0.95 -11.15 -12.51
CA ARG A 169 1.83 -11.72 -11.48
C ARG A 169 3.03 -10.83 -11.17
N ALA A 170 3.66 -10.26 -12.19
CA ALA A 170 4.81 -9.37 -12.01
C ALA A 170 4.42 -8.02 -11.37
N ALA A 171 3.18 -7.58 -11.55
CA ALA A 171 2.69 -6.37 -10.92
C ALA A 171 2.38 -6.56 -9.43
N ALA A 172 2.05 -7.79 -9.03
CA ALA A 172 1.61 -8.21 -7.70
C ALA A 172 2.76 -8.71 -6.81
N THR A 173 3.96 -8.16 -6.97
CA THR A 173 5.16 -8.43 -6.17
C THR A 173 5.75 -7.12 -5.69
#